data_AF-A0A7H0MAT0-F1
#
_entry.id   AF-A0A7H0MAT0-F1
#
_cell.length_a   1.000
_cell.length_b   1.000
_cell.length_c   1.000
_cell.angle_alpha   90.00
_cell.angle_beta   90.00
_cell.angle_gamma   90.00
#
_symmetry.space_group_name_H-M   'P 1'
#
loop_
_entity.id
_entity.type
_entity.pdbx_description
1 polymer ?
#
loop_
_entity_poly.entity_id
_entity_poly.type
_entity_poly.pdbx_seq_one_letter_code
_entity_poly.pdbx_strand_id
1 'polypeptide(L)'
;MDNLISTYHRRILKAALIRHQRKTGSTCIVISLPKGGIATLEITEIVLDGLLVRFEKIARKEHGSVEGYKAIRDLYRNAVDVNGHGEYLTESGKLLVDELVAELVEHAKKTAAITQEHS
;
A
#
# COMPACT_ATOMS: atom_id res chain seq x y z
N MET A 1 -15.94 -12.35 -11.84
CA MET A 1 -14.48 -12.20 -11.96
C MET A 1 -13.88 -11.65 -10.68
N ASP A 2 -14.56 -10.73 -9.98
CA ASP A 2 -14.07 -9.99 -8.80
C ASP A 2 -13.45 -10.81 -7.66
N ASN A 3 -13.90 -12.05 -7.46
CA ASN A 3 -13.45 -12.88 -6.34
C ASN A 3 -11.93 -13.14 -6.33
N LEU A 4 -11.27 -13.19 -7.50
CA LEU A 4 -9.82 -13.41 -7.57
C LEU A 4 -9.03 -12.17 -7.13
N ILE A 5 -9.39 -10.98 -7.61
CA ILE A 5 -8.69 -9.74 -7.19
C ILE A 5 -8.88 -9.53 -5.70
N SER A 6 -10.11 -9.65 -5.18
CA SER A 6 -10.37 -9.53 -3.73
C SER A 6 -9.63 -10.59 -2.90
N THR A 7 -9.38 -11.77 -3.47
CA THR A 7 -8.57 -12.79 -2.80
C THR A 7 -7.11 -12.35 -2.73
N TYR A 8 -6.49 -11.99 -3.86
CA TYR A 8 -5.09 -11.55 -3.84
C TYR A 8 -4.88 -10.23 -3.09
N HIS A 9 -5.83 -9.31 -3.15
CA HIS A 9 -5.84 -8.08 -2.34
C HIS A 9 -5.66 -8.41 -0.85
N ARG A 10 -6.53 -9.28 -0.30
CA ARG A 10 -6.45 -9.67 1.12
C ARG A 10 -5.13 -10.35 1.47
N ARG A 11 -4.58 -11.14 0.54
CA ARG A 11 -3.28 -11.82 0.71
C ARG A 11 -2.12 -10.81 0.73
N ILE A 12 -2.10 -9.85 -0.19
CA ILE A 12 -1.13 -8.74 -0.23
C ILE A 12 -1.19 -7.96 1.08
N LEU A 13 -2.40 -7.58 1.50
CA LEU A 13 -2.62 -6.80 2.71
C LEU A 13 -2.03 -7.48 3.95
N LYS A 14 -2.33 -8.77 4.16
CA LYS A 14 -1.77 -9.54 5.28
C LYS A 14 -0.26 -9.67 5.20
N ALA A 15 0.27 -10.03 4.04
CA ALA A 15 1.71 -10.19 3.83
C ALA A 15 2.48 -8.88 4.04
N ALA A 16 1.89 -7.74 3.64
CA ALA A 16 2.45 -6.41 3.81
C ALA A 16 2.53 -6.00 5.29
N LEU A 17 1.44 -6.17 6.05
CA LEU A 17 1.40 -5.86 7.48
C LEU A 17 2.42 -6.71 8.26
N ILE A 18 2.46 -8.01 7.98
CA ILE A 18 3.42 -8.94 8.61
C ILE A 18 4.86 -8.54 8.25
N ARG A 19 5.14 -8.24 6.97
CA ARG A 19 6.47 -7.80 6.53
C ARG A 19 6.88 -6.52 7.25
N HIS A 20 5.99 -5.53 7.33
CA HIS A 20 6.27 -4.25 7.97
C HIS A 20 6.63 -4.47 9.44
N GLN A 21 5.76 -5.13 10.20
CA GLN A 21 5.98 -5.43 11.62
C GLN A 21 7.29 -6.21 11.85
N ARG A 22 7.62 -7.19 11.00
CA ARG A 22 8.87 -7.96 11.11
C ARG A 22 10.12 -7.12 10.81
N LYS A 23 10.03 -6.16 9.88
CA LYS A 23 11.16 -5.33 9.45
C LYS A 23 11.45 -4.18 10.42
N THR A 24 10.41 -3.57 10.99
CA THR A 24 10.53 -2.35 11.80
C THR A 24 10.32 -2.59 13.30
N GLY A 25 9.73 -3.74 13.67
CA GLY A 25 9.28 -3.99 15.04
C GLY A 25 8.04 -3.19 15.43
N SER A 26 7.39 -2.47 14.51
CA SER A 26 6.25 -1.59 14.77
C SER A 26 5.26 -1.58 13.60
N THR A 27 4.02 -1.17 13.85
CA THR A 27 3.03 -0.83 12.82
C THR A 27 3.18 0.60 12.31
N CYS A 28 4.08 1.37 12.90
CA CYS A 28 4.20 2.80 12.69
C CYS A 28 5.38 3.19 11.79
N ILE A 29 5.15 4.20 10.95
CA ILE A 29 6.16 4.93 10.19
C ILE A 29 6.35 6.29 10.84
N VAL A 30 7.57 6.58 11.28
CA VAL A 30 7.95 7.92 11.74
C VAL A 30 8.34 8.75 10.53
N ILE A 31 7.71 9.92 10.37
CA ILE A 31 7.98 10.85 9.28
C ILE A 31 8.46 12.19 9.83
N SER A 32 9.50 12.73 9.20
CA SER A 32 9.90 14.12 9.40
C SER A 32 9.01 15.02 8.55
N LEU A 33 8.34 15.96 9.21
CA LEU A 33 7.52 16.98 8.59
C LEU A 33 8.36 18.20 8.18
N PRO A 34 7.84 19.03 7.26
CA PRO A 34 8.38 20.35 7.00
C PRO A 34 8.55 21.16 8.31
N LYS A 35 9.56 22.03 8.33
CA LYS A 35 9.92 22.90 9.48
C LYS A 35 10.31 22.14 10.76
N GLY A 36 10.73 20.88 10.65
CA GLY A 36 11.33 20.12 11.75
C GLY A 36 10.35 19.39 12.67
N GLY A 37 9.06 19.36 12.35
CA GLY A 37 8.09 18.54 13.07
C GLY A 37 8.33 17.04 12.85
N ILE A 38 7.88 16.21 13.78
CA ILE A 38 7.87 14.75 13.64
C ILE A 38 6.44 14.27 13.80
N ALA A 39 5.98 13.41 12.90
CA ALA A 39 4.70 12.73 13.01
C ALA A 39 4.87 11.23 12.85
N THR A 40 3.86 10.49 13.31
CA THR A 40 3.81 9.04 13.19
C THR A 40 2.55 8.65 12.42
N LEU A 41 2.73 7.83 11.39
CA LEU A 41 1.66 7.23 10.59
C LEU A 41 1.55 5.75 10.97
N GLU A 42 0.38 5.33 11.41
CA GLU A 42 0.13 3.91 11.67
C GLU A 42 -0.33 3.21 10.39
N ILE A 43 0.35 2.14 10.00
CA ILE A 43 -0.02 1.27 8.89
C ILE A 43 -0.98 0.20 9.42
N THR A 44 -2.25 0.52 9.36
CA THR A 44 -3.35 -0.39 9.69
C THR A 44 -3.86 -1.11 8.45
N GLU A 45 -4.63 -2.17 8.66
CA GLU A 45 -5.38 -2.86 7.60
C GLU A 45 -6.27 -1.90 6.82
N ILE A 46 -7.00 -1.01 7.50
CA ILE A 46 -7.89 -0.03 6.86
C ILE A 46 -7.11 0.94 5.96
N VAL A 47 -5.95 1.42 6.42
CA VAL A 47 -5.11 2.33 5.64
C VAL A 47 -4.60 1.65 4.38
N LEU A 48 -4.06 0.43 4.51
CA LEU A 48 -3.50 -0.28 3.38
C LEU A 48 -4.57 -0.75 2.38
N ASP A 49 -5.72 -1.20 2.86
CA ASP A 49 -6.89 -1.53 2.03
C ASP A 49 -7.32 -0.31 1.20
N GLY A 50 -7.44 0.86 1.85
CA GLY A 50 -7.76 2.12 1.17
C GLY A 50 -6.77 2.49 0.07
N LEU A 51 -5.48 2.28 0.28
CA LEU A 51 -4.43 2.52 -0.72
C LEU A 51 -4.57 1.56 -1.91
N LEU A 52 -4.79 0.26 -1.66
CA LEU A 52 -4.99 -0.73 -2.71
C LEU A 52 -6.28 -0.46 -3.51
N VAL A 53 -7.39 -0.15 -2.84
CA VAL A 53 -8.65 0.24 -3.50
C VAL A 53 -8.46 1.46 -4.40
N ARG A 54 -7.71 2.47 -3.94
CA ARG A 54 -7.40 3.66 -4.74
C ARG A 54 -6.55 3.29 -5.96
N PHE A 55 -5.52 2.48 -5.79
CA PHE A 55 -4.69 1.97 -6.87
C PHE A 55 -5.52 1.23 -7.93
N GLU A 56 -6.40 0.31 -7.51
CA GLU A 56 -7.26 -0.43 -8.43
C GLU A 56 -8.22 0.48 -9.21
N LYS A 57 -8.70 1.56 -8.59
CA LYS A 57 -9.55 2.56 -9.27
C LYS A 57 -8.77 3.33 -10.33
N ILE A 58 -7.55 3.75 -10.03
CA ILE A 58 -6.67 4.47 -10.97
C ILE A 58 -6.33 3.57 -12.16
N ALA A 59 -5.85 2.35 -11.90
CA ALA A 59 -5.48 1.40 -12.96
C ALA A 59 -6.66 1.06 -13.90
N ARG A 60 -7.89 0.91 -13.36
CA ARG A 60 -9.11 0.72 -14.18
C ARG A 60 -9.47 1.94 -15.02
N LYS A 61 -9.21 3.15 -14.51
CA LYS A 61 -9.49 4.40 -15.24
C LYS A 61 -8.50 4.59 -16.39
N GLU A 62 -7.23 4.26 -16.19
CA GLU A 62 -6.16 4.46 -17.17
C GLU A 62 -6.22 3.46 -18.34
N HIS A 63 -6.51 2.19 -18.04
CA HIS A 63 -6.49 1.12 -19.05
C HIS A 63 -7.88 0.75 -19.60
N GLY A 64 -8.96 1.28 -19.02
CA GLY A 64 -10.32 0.81 -19.27
C GLY A 64 -10.68 -0.40 -18.40
N SER A 65 -11.99 -0.67 -18.26
CA SER A 65 -12.49 -1.62 -17.26
C SER A 65 -11.97 -3.05 -17.46
N VAL A 66 -11.90 -3.54 -18.70
CA VAL A 66 -11.53 -4.94 -19.00
C VAL A 66 -10.02 -5.16 -18.90
N GLU A 67 -9.24 -4.30 -19.55
CA GLU A 67 -7.78 -4.37 -19.59
C GLU A 67 -7.19 -4.02 -18.24
N GLY A 68 -7.73 -3.01 -17.54
CA GLY A 68 -7.33 -2.66 -16.18
C GLY A 68 -7.59 -3.81 -15.21
N TYR A 69 -8.72 -4.51 -15.34
CA TYR A 69 -9.00 -5.70 -14.52
C TYR A 69 -7.95 -6.81 -14.74
N LYS A 70 -7.61 -7.10 -15.99
CA LYS A 70 -6.58 -8.11 -16.32
C LYS A 70 -5.22 -7.71 -15.75
N ALA A 71 -4.81 -6.45 -15.93
CA ALA A 71 -3.53 -5.93 -15.45
C ALA A 71 -3.43 -6.03 -13.91
N ILE A 72 -4.46 -5.57 -13.18
CA ILE A 72 -4.48 -5.66 -11.71
C ILE A 72 -4.43 -7.12 -11.26
N ARG A 73 -5.23 -7.99 -11.87
CA ARG A 73 -5.25 -9.42 -11.51
C ARG A 73 -3.88 -10.05 -11.69
N ASP A 74 -3.23 -9.79 -12.82
CA ASP A 74 -1.93 -10.40 -13.14
C ASP A 74 -0.83 -9.82 -12.23
N LEU A 75 -0.85 -8.52 -11.94
CA LEU A 75 0.03 -7.89 -10.95
C LEU A 75 -0.16 -8.52 -9.56
N TYR A 76 -1.40 -8.59 -9.08
CA TYR A 76 -1.72 -9.06 -7.73
C TYR A 76 -1.42 -10.55 -7.55
N ARG A 77 -1.66 -11.36 -8.58
CA ARG A 77 -1.28 -12.76 -8.61
C ARG A 77 0.23 -12.94 -8.42
N ASN A 78 1.02 -12.08 -9.05
CA ASN A 78 2.48 -12.14 -8.99
C ASN A 78 3.07 -11.44 -7.76
N ALA A 79 2.27 -10.68 -7.01
CA ALA A 79 2.71 -9.90 -5.85
C ALA A 79 2.87 -10.75 -4.56
N VAL A 80 2.25 -11.92 -4.50
CA VAL A 80 2.26 -12.78 -3.31
C VAL A 80 2.56 -14.22 -3.71
N ASP A 81 3.42 -14.86 -2.93
CA ASP A 81 3.72 -16.28 -3.04
C ASP A 81 3.71 -16.95 -1.66
N VAL A 82 3.86 -18.27 -1.62
CA VAL A 82 3.81 -19.09 -0.40
C VAL A 82 5.12 -19.82 -0.23
N ASN A 83 5.68 -19.79 0.98
CA ASN A 83 6.82 -20.60 1.37
C ASN A 83 6.52 -21.41 2.65
N GLY A 84 7.51 -22.12 3.18
CA GLY A 84 7.37 -22.92 4.41
C GLY A 84 6.95 -22.16 5.66
N HIS A 85 6.90 -20.82 5.62
CA HIS A 85 6.49 -19.94 6.72
C HIS A 85 5.17 -19.19 6.43
N GLY A 86 4.48 -19.52 5.34
CA GLY A 86 3.22 -18.90 4.92
C GLY A 86 3.37 -17.96 3.72
N GLU A 87 2.40 -17.06 3.59
CA GLU A 87 2.35 -16.11 2.48
C GLU A 87 3.35 -14.96 2.68
N TYR A 88 4.01 -14.55 1.59
CA TYR A 88 4.95 -13.45 1.61
C TYR A 88 4.85 -12.60 0.33
N LEU A 89 5.23 -11.33 0.44
CA LEU A 89 5.34 -10.46 -0.73
C LEU A 89 6.55 -10.87 -1.58
N THR A 90 6.32 -11.11 -2.85
CA THR A 90 7.39 -11.23 -3.86
C THR A 90 8.07 -9.87 -4.07
N GLU A 91 9.12 -9.80 -4.90
CA GLU A 91 9.74 -8.50 -5.22
C GLU A 91 8.75 -7.51 -5.84
N SER A 92 7.87 -7.96 -6.73
CA SER A 92 6.83 -7.09 -7.30
C SER A 92 5.81 -6.65 -6.26
N GLY A 93 5.44 -7.52 -5.31
CA GLY A 93 4.56 -7.16 -4.20
C GLY A 93 5.20 -6.16 -3.23
N LYS A 94 6.50 -6.30 -2.96
CA LYS A 94 7.26 -5.34 -2.15
C LYS A 94 7.27 -3.97 -2.83
N LEU A 95 7.58 -3.91 -4.13
CA LEU A 95 7.58 -2.66 -4.89
C LEU A 95 6.20 -1.99 -4.86
N LEU A 96 5.13 -2.74 -5.15
CA LEU A 96 3.76 -2.23 -5.07
C LEU A 96 3.46 -1.60 -3.70
N VAL A 97 3.74 -2.31 -2.61
CA VAL A 97 3.43 -1.83 -1.26
C VAL A 97 4.32 -0.65 -0.87
N ASP A 98 5.61 -0.70 -1.19
CA ASP A 98 6.55 0.36 -0.85
C ASP A 98 6.22 1.66 -1.62
N GLU A 99 5.75 1.58 -2.87
CA GLU A 99 5.24 2.73 -3.64
C GLU A 99 3.97 3.33 -3.02
N LEU A 100 3.00 2.50 -2.66
CA LEU A 100 1.75 2.96 -2.01
C LEU A 100 2.02 3.65 -0.67
N VAL A 101 2.93 3.10 0.12
CA VAL A 101 3.35 3.69 1.39
C VAL A 101 4.12 4.99 1.18
N ALA A 102 4.99 5.07 0.16
CA ALA A 102 5.69 6.29 -0.18
C ALA A 102 4.72 7.41 -0.58
N GLU A 103 3.69 7.10 -1.37
CA GLU A 103 2.65 8.07 -1.73
C GLU A 103 1.87 8.56 -0.49
N LEU A 104 1.53 7.66 0.44
CA LEU A 104 0.90 8.03 1.71
C LEU A 104 1.76 8.99 2.53
N VAL A 105 3.06 8.69 2.67
CA VAL A 105 4.01 9.53 3.41
C VAL A 105 4.13 10.91 2.76
N GLU A 106 4.24 10.96 1.43
CA GLU A 106 4.34 12.21 0.70
C GLU A 106 3.06 13.05 0.82
N HIS A 107 1.90 12.41 0.75
CA HIS A 107 0.62 13.07 0.99
C HIS A 107 0.55 13.66 2.41
N ALA A 108 0.92 12.89 3.44
CA ALA A 108 0.91 13.37 4.83
C ALA A 108 1.83 14.58 5.03
N LYS A 109 3.02 14.59 4.42
CA LYS A 109 3.94 15.73 4.45
C LYS A 109 3.36 16.97 3.78
N LYS A 110 2.73 16.81 2.61
CA LYS A 110 2.07 17.91 1.88
C LYS A 110 0.91 18.50 2.68
N THR A 111 0.05 17.65 3.25
CA THR A 111 -1.05 18.10 4.11
C THR A 111 -0.52 18.89 5.30
N ALA A 112 0.53 18.41 5.97
CA ALA A 112 1.13 19.11 7.09
C ALA A 112 1.74 20.47 6.70
N ALA A 113 2.42 20.57 5.56
CA ALA A 113 2.91 21.85 5.03
C ALA A 113 1.78 22.87 4.85
N ILE A 114 0.70 22.46 4.17
CA ILE A 114 -0.45 23.32 3.89
C ILE A 114 -1.08 23.80 5.20
N THR A 115 -1.30 22.91 6.17
CA THR A 115 -1.87 23.30 7.47
C THR A 115 -0.98 24.31 8.21
N GLN A 116 0.35 24.16 8.14
CA GLN A 116 1.31 25.07 8.76
C GLN A 116 1.48 26.43 8.05
N GLU A 117 1.06 26.56 6.79
CA GLU A 117 1.05 27.85 6.06
C GLU A 117 -0.21 28.67 6.34
N HIS A 118 -1.27 28.00 6.80
CA HIS A 118 -2.57 28.61 7.12
C HIS A 118 -2.83 28.75 8.63
N SER A 119 -1.83 28.46 9.48
CA SER A 119 -1.86 28.65 10.94
C SER A 119 -0.97 29.82 11.35
#